data_AF-A0A1V1STW7-F1
#
_entry.id   AF-A0A1V1STW7-F1
#
_cell.length_a   1.000
_cell.length_b   1.000
_cell.length_c   1.000
_cell.angle_alpha   90.00
_cell.angle_beta   90.00
_cell.angle_gamma   90.00
#
_symmetry.space_group_name_H-M   'P 1'
#
loop_
_entity.id
_entity.type
_entity.pdbx_description
1 polymer ?
#
loop_
_entity_poly.entity_id
_entity_poly.type
_entity_poly.pdbx_seq_one_letter_code
_entity_poly.pdbx_strand_id
1 'polypeptide(L)'
;MVLELELRESRISRLIDECPKVFAMASPPWLPSLTAMQQTRLRPVLERALYQCDCIADIAANGSCPPIPSKYYHAILDGVYELPSALLPTADEISEFNPLANRKARPKQVEYIKSLSLEEIAGMFILVSMIGYGLMCSYPNSSTAYERKTVIEECILRHGTWFVWARLLGGSGMQELAGYIISAGRAELRQWEAGALDGPPGLKMTLMGHFRALLRGGTGEELSDKIAKTLRKLVLGDEKERAG
;
A
#
# COMPACT_ATOMS: atom_id res chain seq x y z
N MET A 1 -1.29 -18.00 16.32
CA MET A 1 -1.04 -16.55 16.38
C MET A 1 0.46 -16.24 16.36
N VAL A 2 1.27 -16.81 17.26
CA VAL A 2 2.74 -16.60 17.30
C VAL A 2 3.43 -16.99 15.96
N LEU A 3 3.14 -18.17 15.42
CA LEU A 3 3.73 -18.63 14.15
C LEU A 3 3.44 -17.70 12.96
N GLU A 4 2.25 -17.09 12.88
CA GLU A 4 1.93 -16.17 11.77
C GLU A 4 2.67 -14.84 11.93
N LEU A 5 2.90 -14.37 13.16
CA LEU A 5 3.72 -13.19 13.42
C LEU A 5 5.18 -13.44 13.04
N GLU A 6 5.75 -14.59 13.43
CA GLU A 6 7.11 -15.00 13.05
C GLU A 6 7.26 -15.12 11.53
N LEU A 7 6.25 -15.68 10.86
CA LEU A 7 6.23 -15.76 9.40
C LEU A 7 6.16 -14.36 8.76
N ARG A 8 5.42 -13.42 9.33
CA ARG A 8 5.36 -12.03 8.83
C ARG A 8 6.71 -11.33 8.97
N GLU A 9 7.34 -11.40 10.14
CA GLU A 9 8.67 -10.83 10.37
C GLU A 9 9.73 -11.42 9.43
N SER A 10 9.69 -12.74 9.22
CA SER A 10 10.54 -13.42 8.25
C SER A 10 10.28 -12.94 6.81
N ARG A 11 9.01 -12.83 6.40
CA ARG A 11 8.64 -12.32 5.05
C ARG A 11 9.11 -10.89 4.85
N ILE A 12 8.93 -10.01 5.84
CA ILE A 12 9.39 -8.61 5.79
C ILE A 12 10.90 -8.56 5.57
N SER A 13 11.67 -9.29 6.40
CA SER A 13 13.13 -9.30 6.30
C SER A 13 13.59 -9.78 4.92
N ARG A 14 13.01 -10.90 4.44
CA ARG A 14 13.32 -11.46 3.12
C ARG A 14 12.95 -10.52 1.97
N LEU A 15 11.84 -9.79 2.07
CA LEU A 15 11.45 -8.81 1.06
C LEU A 15 12.51 -7.72 0.89
N ILE A 16 12.97 -7.16 2.01
CA ILE A 16 13.98 -6.08 1.99
C ILE A 16 15.32 -6.61 1.45
N ASP A 17 15.72 -7.81 1.87
CA ASP A 17 17.03 -8.37 1.54
C ASP A 17 17.08 -8.99 0.12
N GLU A 18 16.03 -9.66 -0.34
CA GLU A 18 16.00 -10.41 -1.62
C GLU A 18 15.43 -9.59 -2.80
N CYS A 19 14.77 -8.44 -2.56
CA CYS A 19 14.15 -7.63 -3.61
C CYS A 19 14.76 -6.23 -3.77
N PRO A 20 16.08 -6.08 -4.03
CA PRO A 20 16.76 -4.78 -4.04
C PRO A 20 16.32 -3.85 -5.18
N LYS A 21 15.72 -4.39 -6.25
CA LYS A 21 15.13 -3.59 -7.34
C LYS A 21 13.87 -2.83 -6.90
N VAL A 22 13.19 -3.34 -5.87
CA VAL A 22 11.96 -2.76 -5.33
C VAL A 22 12.28 -1.99 -4.06
N PHE A 23 12.99 -2.61 -3.13
CA PHE A 23 13.51 -1.98 -1.92
C PHE A 23 14.90 -1.39 -2.21
N ALA A 24 14.93 -0.32 -3.01
CA ALA A 24 16.17 0.32 -3.45
C ALA A 24 16.86 1.08 -2.28
N MET A 25 17.41 0.35 -1.31
CA MET A 25 17.98 0.90 -0.07
C MET A 25 19.08 1.94 -0.32
N ALA A 26 19.94 1.70 -1.32
CA ALA A 26 21.04 2.60 -1.65
C ALA A 26 20.58 3.89 -2.37
N SER A 27 19.46 3.83 -3.08
CA SER A 27 18.94 4.95 -3.87
C SER A 27 17.41 4.90 -3.91
N PRO A 28 16.72 5.18 -2.79
CA PRO A 28 15.28 5.24 -2.79
C PRO A 28 14.83 6.28 -3.82
N PRO A 29 13.66 6.11 -4.47
CA PRO A 29 13.10 7.20 -5.24
C PRO A 29 12.92 8.40 -4.27
N TRP A 30 12.90 9.65 -4.76
CA TRP A 30 12.82 10.91 -3.96
C TRP A 30 13.92 11.21 -2.92
N LEU A 31 14.89 10.32 -2.67
CA LEU A 31 16.05 10.60 -1.82
C LEU A 31 17.35 10.58 -2.64
N PRO A 32 18.38 11.34 -2.21
CA PRO A 32 19.74 11.14 -2.74
C PRO A 32 20.24 9.74 -2.38
N SER A 33 21.33 9.30 -3.02
CA SER A 33 22.00 8.07 -2.64
C SER A 33 22.37 8.06 -1.15
N LEU A 34 22.04 6.96 -0.47
CA LEU A 34 22.19 6.81 0.97
C LEU A 34 23.52 6.17 1.33
N THR A 35 24.17 6.69 2.38
CA THR A 35 25.34 6.05 3.00
C THR A 35 24.94 4.75 3.69
N ALA A 36 25.90 3.86 3.99
CA ALA A 36 25.61 2.61 4.71
C ALA A 36 24.87 2.84 6.04
N MET A 37 25.25 3.88 6.80
CA MET A 37 24.56 4.26 8.04
C MET A 37 23.11 4.69 7.80
N GLN A 38 22.85 5.45 6.74
CA GLN A 38 21.49 5.87 6.38
C GLN A 38 20.63 4.70 5.89
N GLN A 39 21.23 3.72 5.22
CA GLN A 39 20.55 2.46 4.86
C GLN A 39 20.16 1.67 6.11
N THR A 40 21.05 1.60 7.12
CA THR A 40 20.74 0.99 8.43
C THR A 40 19.59 1.71 9.14
N ARG A 41 19.47 3.04 9.00
CA ARG A 41 18.33 3.82 9.55
C ARG A 41 17.03 3.59 8.77
N LEU A 42 17.11 3.40 7.46
CA LEU A 42 15.94 3.19 6.60
C LEU A 42 15.27 1.83 6.85
N ARG A 43 16.04 0.77 7.11
CA ARG A 43 15.51 -0.59 7.32
C ARG A 43 14.41 -0.66 8.39
N PRO A 44 14.61 -0.21 9.64
CA PRO A 44 13.55 -0.26 10.67
C PRO A 44 12.35 0.64 10.35
N VAL A 45 12.52 1.68 9.53
CA VAL A 45 11.39 2.50 9.04
C VAL A 45 10.51 1.66 8.10
N LEU A 46 11.11 0.91 7.18
CA LEU A 46 10.38 0.05 6.25
C LEU A 46 9.73 -1.15 6.95
N GLU A 47 10.42 -1.78 7.90
CA GLU A 47 9.90 -2.88 8.70
C GLU A 47 8.66 -2.45 9.49
N ARG A 48 8.73 -1.32 10.20
CA ARG A 48 7.56 -0.74 10.91
C ARG A 48 6.45 -0.36 9.95
N ALA A 49 6.77 0.20 8.78
CA ALA A 49 5.76 0.56 7.79
C ALA A 49 5.02 -0.68 7.24
N LEU A 50 5.72 -1.79 6.98
CA LEU A 50 5.11 -3.05 6.54
C LEU A 50 4.22 -3.64 7.64
N TYR A 51 4.67 -3.59 8.89
CA TYR A 51 3.86 -3.96 10.04
C TYR A 51 2.57 -3.13 10.12
N GLN A 52 2.64 -1.81 9.91
CA GLN A 52 1.45 -0.95 9.88
C GLN A 52 0.48 -1.34 8.74
N CYS A 53 1.00 -1.70 7.57
CA CYS A 53 0.18 -2.23 6.47
C CYS A 53 -0.47 -3.57 6.82
N ASP A 54 0.21 -4.45 7.56
CA ASP A 54 -0.36 -5.71 8.06
C ASP A 54 -1.49 -5.45 9.07
N CYS A 55 -1.34 -4.49 9.98
CA CYS A 55 -2.42 -4.10 10.90
C CYS A 55 -3.67 -3.62 10.14
N ILE A 56 -3.49 -2.87 9.05
CA ILE A 56 -4.60 -2.42 8.20
C ILE A 56 -5.26 -3.60 7.47
N ALA A 57 -4.47 -4.56 6.99
CA ALA A 57 -4.97 -5.77 6.37
C ALA A 57 -5.74 -6.67 7.36
N ASP A 58 -5.26 -6.77 8.59
CA ASP A 58 -5.90 -7.53 9.66
C ASP A 58 -7.28 -6.98 10.03
N ILE A 59 -7.51 -5.67 9.91
CA ILE A 59 -8.84 -5.08 10.09
C ILE A 59 -9.84 -5.63 9.05
N ALA A 60 -9.39 -5.87 7.81
CA ALA A 60 -10.23 -6.45 6.77
C ALA A 60 -10.43 -7.96 6.94
N ALA A 61 -9.42 -8.68 7.46
CA ALA A 61 -9.50 -10.12 7.65
C ALA A 61 -10.25 -10.53 8.92
N ASN A 62 -10.11 -9.76 10.01
CA ASN A 62 -10.55 -10.14 11.36
C ASN A 62 -11.53 -9.13 11.99
N GLY A 63 -11.82 -8.02 11.33
CA GLY A 63 -12.75 -7.02 11.84
C GLY A 63 -14.18 -7.56 11.97
N SER A 64 -15.00 -6.85 12.75
CA SER A 64 -16.45 -7.12 12.94
C SER A 64 -17.31 -6.91 11.68
N CYS A 65 -16.73 -7.05 10.50
CA CYS A 65 -17.44 -6.96 9.23
C CYS A 65 -18.25 -8.24 9.03
N PRO A 66 -19.47 -8.15 8.46
CA PRO A 66 -20.20 -9.34 8.05
C PRO A 66 -19.33 -10.24 7.17
N PRO A 67 -19.29 -11.56 7.41
CA PRO A 67 -18.48 -12.46 6.61
C PRO A 67 -18.93 -12.42 5.15
N ILE A 68 -17.96 -12.46 4.24
CA ILE A 68 -18.24 -12.55 2.81
C ILE A 68 -18.70 -13.98 2.51
N PRO A 69 -19.85 -14.19 1.85
CA PRO A 69 -20.32 -15.54 1.51
C PRO A 69 -19.31 -16.31 0.65
N SER A 70 -19.17 -17.62 0.88
CA SER A 70 -18.16 -18.46 0.20
C SER A 70 -18.23 -18.41 -1.33
N LYS A 71 -19.43 -18.26 -1.91
CA LYS A 71 -19.65 -18.14 -3.36
C LYS A 71 -18.81 -17.03 -4.02
N TYR A 72 -18.52 -15.95 -3.29
CA TYR A 72 -17.76 -14.81 -3.79
C TYR A 72 -16.25 -15.04 -3.82
N TYR A 73 -15.73 -15.99 -3.05
CA TYR A 73 -14.32 -16.38 -3.15
C TYR A 73 -14.06 -17.21 -4.41
N HIS A 74 -15.03 -18.02 -4.84
CA HIS A 74 -14.93 -18.75 -6.12
C HIS A 74 -14.90 -17.79 -7.31
N ALA A 75 -15.66 -16.69 -7.24
CA ALA A 75 -15.69 -15.65 -8.27
C ALA A 75 -14.34 -14.91 -8.46
N ILE A 76 -13.37 -15.06 -7.56
CA ILE A 76 -12.00 -14.57 -7.76
C ILE A 76 -11.34 -15.32 -8.92
N LEU A 77 -11.49 -16.65 -8.94
CA LEU A 77 -10.87 -17.51 -9.96
C LEU A 77 -11.53 -17.33 -11.34
N ASP A 78 -12.80 -16.95 -11.34
CA ASP A 78 -13.54 -16.64 -12.57
C ASP A 78 -13.28 -15.22 -13.08
N GLY A 79 -12.42 -14.44 -12.41
CA GLY A 79 -12.05 -13.07 -12.82
C GLY A 79 -13.19 -12.05 -12.73
N VAL A 80 -14.28 -12.37 -12.02
CA VAL A 80 -15.51 -11.54 -11.98
C VAL A 80 -15.22 -10.12 -11.50
N TYR A 81 -14.33 -9.96 -10.51
CA TYR A 81 -14.01 -8.66 -9.91
C TYR A 81 -13.07 -7.79 -10.75
N GLU A 82 -12.52 -8.33 -11.84
CA GLU A 82 -11.65 -7.59 -12.76
C GLU A 82 -12.44 -6.76 -13.77
N LEU A 83 -13.75 -7.03 -13.89
CA LEU A 83 -14.65 -6.36 -14.82
C LEU A 83 -15.26 -5.10 -14.19
N PRO A 84 -15.32 -3.97 -14.91
CA PRO A 84 -16.10 -2.81 -14.49
C PRO A 84 -17.56 -3.17 -14.20
N SER A 85 -18.14 -2.57 -13.17
CA SER A 85 -19.53 -2.78 -12.73
C SER A 85 -20.56 -2.53 -13.84
N ALA A 86 -20.31 -1.56 -14.73
CA ALA A 86 -21.14 -1.29 -15.91
C ALA A 86 -21.21 -2.47 -16.90
N LEU A 87 -20.29 -3.43 -16.83
CA LEU A 87 -20.29 -4.64 -17.65
C LEU A 87 -20.95 -5.84 -16.94
N LEU A 88 -21.36 -5.67 -15.68
CA LEU A 88 -21.92 -6.75 -14.85
C LEU A 88 -23.41 -6.50 -14.56
N PRO A 89 -24.28 -7.51 -14.73
CA PRO A 89 -25.73 -7.35 -14.58
C PRO A 89 -26.20 -7.13 -13.13
N THR A 90 -25.35 -7.36 -12.12
CA THR A 90 -25.65 -7.17 -10.68
C THR A 90 -24.50 -6.45 -9.95
N ALA A 91 -24.17 -5.26 -10.43
CA ALA A 91 -23.06 -4.42 -9.97
C ALA A 91 -22.96 -4.26 -8.43
N ASP A 92 -24.09 -3.99 -7.77
CA ASP A 92 -24.10 -3.63 -6.35
C ASP A 92 -23.72 -4.80 -5.43
N GLU A 93 -24.31 -5.98 -5.65
CA GLU A 93 -24.04 -7.19 -4.87
C GLU A 93 -22.58 -7.66 -5.07
N ILE A 94 -22.09 -7.67 -6.31
CA ILE A 94 -20.71 -8.06 -6.63
C ILE A 94 -19.73 -7.10 -5.98
N SER A 95 -20.02 -5.80 -6.00
CA SER A 95 -19.17 -4.80 -5.40
C SER A 95 -19.19 -4.86 -3.86
N GLU A 96 -20.33 -5.16 -3.26
CA GLU A 96 -20.48 -5.26 -1.80
C GLU A 96 -19.72 -6.46 -1.23
N PHE A 97 -19.76 -7.59 -1.92
CA PHE A 97 -19.18 -8.84 -1.45
C PHE A 97 -17.83 -9.17 -2.10
N ASN A 98 -17.18 -8.22 -2.76
CA ASN A 98 -15.85 -8.41 -3.33
C ASN A 98 -14.80 -8.65 -2.21
N PRO A 99 -14.24 -9.87 -2.10
CA PRO A 99 -13.26 -10.21 -1.07
C PRO A 99 -11.91 -9.53 -1.25
N LEU A 100 -11.60 -9.06 -2.47
CA LEU A 100 -10.36 -8.35 -2.78
C LEU A 100 -10.42 -6.87 -2.37
N ALA A 101 -11.62 -6.28 -2.27
CA ALA A 101 -11.79 -4.88 -1.86
C ALA A 101 -12.27 -4.74 -0.41
N ASN A 102 -13.12 -5.67 0.05
CA ASN A 102 -13.80 -5.70 1.35
C ASN A 102 -14.16 -4.29 1.88
N ARG A 103 -15.04 -3.60 1.16
CA ARG A 103 -15.36 -2.19 1.45
C ARG A 103 -15.92 -1.94 2.83
N LYS A 104 -16.57 -2.94 3.43
CA LYS A 104 -17.14 -2.85 4.78
C LYS A 104 -16.05 -2.62 5.84
N ALA A 105 -14.81 -3.07 5.60
CA ALA A 105 -13.68 -2.82 6.48
C ALA A 105 -13.12 -1.39 6.37
N ARG A 106 -13.43 -0.68 5.28
CA ARG A 106 -12.77 0.60 4.94
C ARG A 106 -12.90 1.68 6.02
N PRO A 107 -14.06 1.90 6.67
CA PRO A 107 -14.17 2.92 7.71
C PRO A 107 -13.20 2.69 8.88
N LYS A 108 -13.04 1.44 9.33
CA LYS A 108 -12.12 1.08 10.41
C LYS A 108 -10.65 1.19 9.98
N GLN A 109 -10.33 0.82 8.74
CA GLN A 109 -8.99 1.03 8.19
C GLN A 109 -8.64 2.52 8.13
N VAL A 110 -9.59 3.37 7.73
CA VAL A 110 -9.43 4.83 7.71
C VAL A 110 -9.22 5.40 9.11
N GLU A 111 -9.99 4.92 10.09
CA GLU A 111 -9.83 5.30 11.50
C GLU A 111 -8.44 4.93 12.02
N TYR A 112 -7.97 3.71 11.73
CA TYR A 112 -6.63 3.26 12.10
C TYR A 112 -5.56 4.17 11.51
N ILE A 113 -5.59 4.46 10.20
CA ILE A 113 -4.62 5.37 9.57
C ILE A 113 -4.62 6.75 10.23
N LYS A 114 -5.79 7.29 10.57
CA LYS A 114 -5.92 8.59 11.25
C LYS A 114 -5.41 8.58 12.70
N SER A 115 -5.27 7.40 13.31
CA SER A 115 -4.71 7.26 14.66
C SER A 115 -3.17 7.27 14.67
N LEU A 116 -2.52 7.06 13.53
CA LEU A 116 -1.06 6.94 13.43
C LEU A 116 -0.35 8.28 13.61
N SER A 117 0.87 8.19 14.14
CA SER A 117 1.79 9.30 14.33
C SER A 117 2.40 9.80 13.01
N LEU A 118 3.04 10.97 13.06
CA LEU A 118 3.73 11.55 11.90
C LEU A 118 4.84 10.64 11.37
N GLU A 119 5.60 10.00 12.24
CA GLU A 119 6.71 9.11 11.85
C GLU A 119 6.19 7.84 11.17
N GLU A 120 5.12 7.24 11.70
CA GLU A 120 4.48 6.06 11.11
C GLU A 120 3.90 6.39 9.73
N ILE A 121 3.19 7.51 9.60
CA ILE A 121 2.62 7.97 8.33
C ILE A 121 3.72 8.29 7.31
N ALA A 122 4.81 8.93 7.74
CA ALA A 122 5.97 9.20 6.88
C ALA A 122 6.65 7.89 6.43
N GLY A 123 6.85 6.94 7.34
CA GLY A 123 7.41 5.63 7.02
C GLY A 123 6.54 4.84 6.04
N MET A 124 5.22 4.80 6.27
CA MET A 124 4.26 4.20 5.34
C MET A 124 4.29 4.89 3.98
N PHE A 125 4.38 6.22 3.93
CA PHE A 125 4.47 6.96 2.67
C PHE A 125 5.74 6.59 1.89
N ILE A 126 6.90 6.47 2.57
CA ILE A 126 8.16 6.01 1.96
C ILE A 126 7.97 4.61 1.38
N LEU A 127 7.46 3.67 2.19
CA LEU A 127 7.29 2.28 1.80
C LEU A 127 6.41 2.13 0.55
N VAL A 128 5.19 2.66 0.59
CA VAL A 128 4.25 2.46 -0.53
C VAL A 128 4.76 3.12 -1.80
N SER A 129 5.37 4.30 -1.69
CA SER A 129 5.95 5.00 -2.85
C SER A 129 7.14 4.23 -3.42
N MET A 130 7.91 3.52 -2.58
CA MET A 130 9.11 2.76 -2.97
C MET A 130 8.72 1.52 -3.73
N ILE A 131 7.79 0.76 -3.16
CA ILE A 131 7.27 -0.42 -3.83
C ILE A 131 6.51 -0.04 -5.10
N GLY A 132 5.68 1.00 -5.04
CA GLY A 132 4.93 1.51 -6.18
C GLY A 132 5.83 1.92 -7.35
N TYR A 133 6.91 2.67 -7.06
CA TYR A 133 7.88 3.07 -8.09
C TYR A 133 8.70 1.89 -8.61
N GLY A 134 9.24 1.03 -7.74
CA GLY A 134 10.03 -0.14 -8.15
C GLY A 134 9.24 -1.11 -9.04
N LEU A 135 7.97 -1.34 -8.72
CA LEU A 135 7.08 -2.16 -9.54
C LEU A 135 6.62 -1.45 -10.83
N MET A 136 6.45 -0.13 -10.81
CA MET A 136 6.17 0.66 -12.03
C MET A 136 7.32 0.58 -13.04
N CYS A 137 8.56 0.75 -12.58
CA CYS A 137 9.76 0.68 -13.43
C CYS A 137 10.01 -0.70 -14.04
N SER A 138 9.38 -1.75 -13.51
CA SER A 138 9.41 -3.08 -14.12
C SER A 138 8.58 -3.17 -15.42
N TYR A 139 7.77 -2.14 -15.74
CA TYR A 139 6.92 -2.06 -16.93
C TYR A 139 6.97 -0.66 -17.61
N PRO A 140 8.15 -0.21 -18.06
CA PRO A 140 8.41 1.21 -18.41
C PRO A 140 7.64 1.72 -19.64
N ASN A 141 7.16 0.83 -20.52
CA ASN A 141 6.52 1.19 -21.79
C ASN A 141 4.97 1.15 -21.74
N SER A 142 4.37 1.05 -20.55
CA SER A 142 2.91 1.00 -20.43
C SER A 142 2.32 2.39 -20.24
N SER A 143 1.34 2.76 -21.08
CA SER A 143 0.50 3.96 -20.87
C SER A 143 -0.27 3.94 -19.54
N THR A 144 -0.27 2.80 -18.85
CA THR A 144 -1.00 2.55 -17.59
C THR A 144 -0.08 2.53 -16.37
N ALA A 145 1.19 2.95 -16.51
CA ALA A 145 2.20 2.84 -15.46
C ALA A 145 1.82 3.58 -14.16
N TYR A 146 1.31 4.81 -14.27
CA TYR A 146 0.86 5.60 -13.12
C TYR A 146 -0.42 5.08 -12.46
N GLU A 147 -1.39 4.63 -13.27
CA GLU A 147 -2.61 3.95 -12.80
C GLU A 147 -2.21 2.70 -12.00
N ARG A 148 -1.32 1.88 -12.56
CA ARG A 148 -0.80 0.67 -11.92
C ARG A 148 -0.05 0.98 -10.63
N LYS A 149 0.79 2.02 -10.59
CA LYS A 149 1.45 2.48 -9.37
C LYS A 149 0.43 2.81 -8.28
N THR A 150 -0.60 3.59 -8.63
CA THR A 150 -1.66 4.00 -7.68
C THR A 150 -2.40 2.78 -7.13
N VAL A 151 -2.77 1.83 -7.99
CA VAL A 151 -3.42 0.59 -7.57
C VAL A 151 -2.52 -0.25 -6.69
N ILE A 152 -1.23 -0.40 -7.03
CA ILE A 152 -0.26 -1.15 -6.21
C ILE A 152 -0.13 -0.53 -4.82
N GLU A 153 0.02 0.79 -4.73
CA GLU A 153 0.11 1.49 -3.44
C GLU A 153 -1.12 1.24 -2.57
N GLU A 154 -2.30 1.28 -3.19
CA GLU A 154 -3.56 0.98 -2.52
C GLU A 154 -3.63 -0.50 -2.09
N CYS A 155 -3.20 -1.46 -2.91
CA CYS A 155 -3.18 -2.88 -2.59
C CYS A 155 -2.22 -3.20 -1.43
N ILE A 156 -1.06 -2.54 -1.34
CA ILE A 156 -0.13 -2.70 -0.22
C ILE A 156 -0.81 -2.29 1.09
N LEU A 157 -1.52 -1.16 1.09
CA LEU A 157 -2.24 -0.69 2.27
C LEU A 157 -3.38 -1.63 2.67
N ARG A 158 -4.07 -2.23 1.69
CA ARG A 158 -5.22 -3.12 1.93
C ARG A 158 -4.83 -4.53 2.38
N HIS A 159 -3.72 -5.05 1.87
CA HIS A 159 -3.37 -6.47 1.96
C HIS A 159 -2.02 -6.73 2.63
N GLY A 160 -1.30 -5.67 3.03
CA GLY A 160 -0.09 -5.78 3.82
C GLY A 160 1.07 -6.48 3.14
N THR A 161 1.94 -7.03 3.97
CA THR A 161 3.13 -7.80 3.60
C THR A 161 2.76 -9.02 2.76
N TRP A 162 1.61 -9.65 3.03
CA TRP A 162 1.18 -10.83 2.26
C TRP A 162 1.10 -10.51 0.76
N PHE A 163 0.52 -9.38 0.37
CA PHE A 163 0.41 -9.00 -1.05
C PHE A 163 1.78 -8.71 -1.68
N VAL A 164 2.64 -7.97 -0.97
CA VAL A 164 3.98 -7.65 -1.45
C VAL A 164 4.80 -8.93 -1.64
N TRP A 165 4.74 -9.83 -0.66
CA TRP A 165 5.42 -11.12 -0.70
C TRP A 165 4.88 -12.01 -1.82
N ALA A 166 3.56 -12.16 -1.91
CA ALA A 166 2.90 -12.94 -2.96
C ALA A 166 3.32 -12.47 -4.36
N ARG A 167 3.45 -11.15 -4.54
CA ARG A 167 3.80 -10.55 -5.83
C ARG A 167 5.28 -10.69 -6.22
N LEU A 168 6.19 -10.72 -5.24
CA LEU A 168 7.63 -10.64 -5.48
C LEU A 168 8.36 -11.98 -5.28
N LEU A 169 7.99 -12.72 -4.24
CA LEU A 169 8.66 -13.96 -3.81
C LEU A 169 7.72 -15.18 -3.80
N GLY A 170 6.41 -14.96 -3.95
CA GLY A 170 5.42 -16.03 -3.98
C GLY A 170 5.55 -16.95 -5.19
N GLY A 171 5.03 -18.17 -5.06
CA GLY A 171 4.89 -19.11 -6.19
C GLY A 171 3.83 -18.66 -7.19
N SER A 172 3.72 -19.37 -8.33
CA SER A 172 2.85 -18.99 -9.45
C SER A 172 1.41 -18.67 -9.06
N GLY A 173 0.75 -19.53 -8.27
CA GLY A 173 -0.63 -19.28 -7.84
C GLY A 173 -0.80 -18.05 -6.93
N MET A 174 0.21 -17.71 -6.13
CA MET A 174 0.16 -16.50 -5.31
C MET A 174 0.42 -15.23 -6.14
N GLN A 175 1.30 -15.31 -7.13
CA GLN A 175 1.53 -14.22 -8.08
C GLN A 175 0.29 -13.97 -8.94
N GLU A 176 -0.41 -15.03 -9.35
CA GLU A 176 -1.68 -14.97 -10.08
C GLU A 176 -2.76 -14.29 -9.24
N LEU A 177 -2.94 -14.72 -7.99
CA LEU A 177 -3.89 -14.08 -7.07
C LEU A 177 -3.55 -12.60 -6.80
N ALA A 178 -2.25 -12.26 -6.66
CA ALA A 178 -1.82 -10.86 -6.58
C ALA A 178 -2.14 -10.08 -7.86
N GLY A 179 -2.12 -10.74 -9.02
CA GLY A 179 -2.59 -10.21 -10.30
C GLY A 179 -4.08 -9.87 -10.26
N TYR A 180 -4.93 -10.80 -9.81
CA TYR A 180 -6.36 -10.56 -9.66
C TYR A 180 -6.68 -9.40 -8.71
N ILE A 181 -5.93 -9.27 -7.60
CA ILE A 181 -6.06 -8.14 -6.68
C ILE A 181 -5.77 -6.79 -7.37
N ILE A 182 -4.69 -6.73 -8.17
CA ILE A 182 -4.35 -5.51 -8.92
C ILE A 182 -5.44 -5.22 -9.97
N SER A 183 -5.89 -6.22 -10.72
CA SER A 183 -6.95 -6.04 -11.71
C SER A 183 -8.25 -5.54 -11.08
N ALA A 184 -8.66 -6.11 -9.95
CA ALA A 184 -9.85 -5.69 -9.23
C ALA A 184 -9.72 -4.26 -8.67
N GLY A 185 -8.55 -3.91 -8.11
CA GLY A 185 -8.26 -2.54 -7.67
C GLY A 185 -8.32 -1.53 -8.83
N ARG A 186 -7.90 -1.93 -10.02
CA ARG A 186 -8.01 -1.11 -11.24
C ARG A 186 -9.46 -0.94 -11.70
N ALA A 187 -10.25 -2.00 -11.68
CA ALA A 187 -11.67 -1.94 -12.00
C ALA A 187 -12.40 -0.97 -11.05
N GLU A 188 -12.08 -1.03 -9.76
CA GLU A 188 -12.61 -0.11 -8.75
C GLU A 188 -12.17 1.35 -8.98
N LEU A 189 -10.88 1.59 -9.26
CA LEU A 189 -10.37 2.94 -9.53
C LEU A 189 -11.12 3.61 -10.69
N ARG A 190 -11.33 2.88 -11.79
CA ARG A 190 -12.07 3.36 -12.95
C ARG A 190 -13.53 3.66 -12.65
N GLN A 191 -14.17 2.86 -11.80
CA GLN A 191 -15.55 3.10 -11.37
C GLN A 191 -15.64 4.39 -10.53
N TRP A 192 -14.67 4.62 -9.66
CA TRP A 192 -14.58 5.86 -8.88
C TRP A 192 -14.36 7.08 -9.77
N GLU A 193 -13.43 7.00 -10.74
CA GLU A 193 -13.18 8.05 -11.73
C GLU A 193 -14.42 8.36 -12.60
N ALA A 194 -15.24 7.35 -12.88
CA ALA A 194 -16.50 7.49 -13.62
C ALA A 194 -17.66 8.01 -12.75
N GLY A 195 -17.46 8.22 -11.44
CA GLY A 195 -18.53 8.59 -10.50
C GLY A 195 -19.57 7.48 -10.29
N ALA A 196 -19.28 6.24 -10.70
CA ALA A 196 -20.17 5.10 -10.61
C ALA A 196 -20.11 4.41 -9.24
N LEU A 197 -19.33 4.97 -8.31
CA LEU A 197 -19.04 4.35 -7.04
C LEU A 197 -19.03 5.34 -5.89
N ASP A 198 -20.08 5.30 -5.08
CA ASP A 198 -20.12 6.02 -3.80
C ASP A 198 -19.35 5.22 -2.74
N GLY A 199 -18.40 5.86 -2.08
CA GLY A 199 -17.62 5.20 -1.04
C GLY A 199 -16.59 6.10 -0.37
N PRO A 200 -16.11 5.68 0.82
CA PRO A 200 -15.02 6.36 1.51
C PRO A 200 -13.76 6.42 0.62
N PRO A 201 -12.92 7.45 0.79
CA PRO A 201 -11.71 7.60 -0.02
C PRO A 201 -10.80 6.38 0.09
N GLY A 202 -10.03 6.13 -0.97
CA GLY A 202 -8.96 5.12 -0.96
C GLY A 202 -8.01 5.29 0.23
N LEU A 203 -7.39 4.20 0.68
CA LEU A 203 -6.46 4.22 1.80
C LEU A 203 -5.25 5.11 1.49
N LYS A 204 -4.77 5.14 0.25
CA LYS A 204 -3.69 6.03 -0.17
C LYS A 204 -4.07 7.50 -0.05
N MET A 205 -5.29 7.86 -0.47
CA MET A 205 -5.80 9.23 -0.30
C MET A 205 -5.96 9.58 1.18
N THR A 206 -6.41 8.63 1.99
CA THR A 206 -6.52 8.80 3.45
C THR A 206 -5.16 9.02 4.10
N LEU A 207 -4.17 8.20 3.77
CA LEU A 207 -2.78 8.33 4.22
C LEU A 207 -2.24 9.73 3.89
N MET A 208 -2.42 10.18 2.64
CA MET A 208 -2.01 11.51 2.21
C MET A 208 -2.75 12.63 2.94
N GLY A 209 -4.07 12.52 3.07
CA GLY A 209 -4.90 13.49 3.78
C GLY A 209 -4.46 13.65 5.24
N HIS A 210 -4.21 12.54 5.93
CA HIS A 210 -3.73 12.55 7.31
C HIS A 210 -2.30 13.09 7.44
N PHE A 211 -1.40 12.71 6.54
CA PHE A 211 -0.04 13.27 6.52
C PHE A 211 -0.07 14.80 6.40
N ARG A 212 -0.91 15.31 5.50
CA ARG A 212 -1.12 16.75 5.32
C ARG A 212 -1.70 17.41 6.58
N ALA A 213 -2.67 16.76 7.22
CA ALA A 213 -3.27 17.27 8.45
C ALA A 213 -2.24 17.39 9.59
N LEU A 214 -1.37 16.40 9.76
CA LEU A 214 -0.32 16.39 10.78
C LEU A 214 0.73 17.50 10.58
N LEU A 215 1.03 17.86 9.32
CA LEU A 215 2.03 18.89 9.00
C LEU A 215 1.51 20.33 9.09
N ARG A 216 0.20 20.51 9.29
CA ARG A 216 -0.57 21.78 9.38
C ARG A 216 -0.38 22.71 8.16
N GLY A 217 -1.46 23.43 7.83
CA GLY A 217 -1.66 24.21 6.60
C GLY A 217 -0.49 25.06 6.10
N GLY A 218 -0.51 25.24 4.78
CA GLY A 218 0.40 25.99 3.92
C GLY A 218 -0.10 25.85 2.48
N THR A 219 0.45 26.60 1.54
CA THR A 219 0.13 26.38 0.11
C THR A 219 0.55 24.97 -0.34
N GLY A 220 0.11 24.53 -1.53
CA GLY A 220 0.47 23.20 -2.05
C GLY A 220 1.98 22.94 -2.15
N GLU A 221 2.77 23.99 -2.43
CA GLU A 221 4.23 23.92 -2.51
C GLU A 221 4.88 23.82 -1.12
N GLU A 222 4.48 24.66 -0.17
CA GLU A 222 5.00 24.63 1.20
C GLU A 222 4.78 23.27 1.87
N LEU A 223 3.63 22.65 1.59
CA LEU A 223 3.30 21.34 2.12
C LEU A 223 4.16 20.22 1.50
N SER A 224 4.45 20.33 0.21
CA SER A 224 5.33 19.39 -0.49
C SER A 224 6.75 19.48 0.08
N ASP A 225 7.24 20.69 0.37
CA ASP A 225 8.52 20.91 1.05
C ASP A 225 8.55 20.35 2.47
N LYS A 226 7.49 20.56 3.25
CA LYS A 226 7.37 19.99 4.61
C LYS A 226 7.38 18.47 4.59
N ILE A 227 6.67 17.84 3.64
CA ILE A 227 6.70 16.39 3.43
C ILE A 227 8.14 15.98 3.11
N ALA A 228 8.76 16.57 2.09
CA ALA A 228 10.12 16.22 1.68
C ALA A 228 11.14 16.36 2.82
N LYS A 229 11.06 17.43 3.61
CA LYS A 229 11.90 17.64 4.81
C LYS A 229 11.67 16.55 5.86
N THR A 230 10.41 16.19 6.12
CA THR A 230 10.07 15.13 7.09
C THR A 230 10.62 13.78 6.65
N LEU A 231 10.42 13.41 5.39
CA LEU A 231 10.94 12.15 4.83
C LEU A 231 12.47 12.10 4.88
N ARG A 232 13.13 13.22 4.52
CA ARG A 232 14.59 13.34 4.61
C ARG A 232 15.07 13.22 6.04
N LYS A 233 14.46 13.91 7.00
CA LYS A 233 14.86 13.85 8.42
C LYS A 233 14.75 12.42 8.96
N LEU A 234 13.69 11.70 8.62
CA LEU A 234 13.45 10.33 9.07
C LEU A 234 14.56 9.35 8.63
N VAL A 235 15.15 9.56 7.46
CA VAL A 235 16.16 8.66 6.87
C VAL A 235 17.59 9.17 7.04
N LEU A 236 17.79 10.48 6.83
CA LEU A 236 19.10 11.11 6.80
C LEU A 236 19.58 11.57 8.19
N GLY A 237 18.68 11.65 9.18
CA GLY A 237 18.93 12.26 10.48
C GLY A 237 18.90 13.79 10.45
N ASP A 238 19.13 14.41 11.60
CA ASP A 238 19.27 15.86 11.71
C ASP A 238 20.62 16.33 11.13
N GLU A 239 20.64 17.45 10.40
CA GLU A 239 21.87 17.98 9.78
C GLU A 239 22.99 18.27 10.79
N LYS A 240 22.66 18.45 12.07
CA LYS A 240 23.64 18.65 13.15
C LYS A 240 24.53 17.44 13.41
N GLU A 241 24.12 16.23 13.04
CA GLU A 241 24.95 15.02 13.19
C GLU A 241 26.03 14.90 12.09
N ARG A 242 26.00 15.75 11.05
CA ARG A 242 26.97 15.68 9.93
C ARG A 242 28.26 16.47 10.16
N ALA A 243 28.38 17.18 11.29
CA ALA A 243 29.52 18.05 11.61
C ALA A 243 30.33 17.57 12.82
N GLY A 244 30.12 16.34 13.30
CA GLY A 244 30.84 15.72 14.41
C GLY A 244 31.76 14.60 13.94
#